data_AF-A0A4Y7S011-F1
#
_entry.id   AF-A0A4Y7S011-F1
#
_cell.length_a   1.000
_cell.length_b   1.000
_cell.length_c   1.000
_cell.angle_alpha   90.00
_cell.angle_beta   90.00
_cell.angle_gamma   90.00
#
_symmetry.space_group_name_H-M   'P 1'
#
loop_
_entity.id
_entity.type
_entity.pdbx_description
1 polymer ?
#
loop_
_entity_poly.entity_id
_entity_poly.type
_entity_poly.pdbx_seq_one_letter_code
_entity_poly.pdbx_strand_id
1 'polypeptide(L)'
;MTDYASQGKTRAYNVVELSESKNFQAIYTALSRSSTAAHTYILGDLNKRQIDKVSQGLTKLQYEDYRLEMQQLNTLDLITAEKHYGHWPNSISEGMRNPLIKAFVD
;
A
#
# COMPACT_ATOMS: atom_id res chain seq x y z
N MET A 1 -2.53 14.74 -15.09
CA MET A 1 -1.74 14.37 -13.90
C MET A 1 -1.48 12.90 -14.00
N THR A 2 -0.24 12.45 -13.76
CA THR A 2 0.09 11.02 -13.75
C THR A 2 -0.46 10.35 -12.48
N ASP A 3 -0.57 9.04 -12.50
CA ASP A 3 -0.87 8.20 -11.34
C ASP A 3 0.07 8.54 -10.15
N TYR A 4 1.37 8.64 -10.38
CA TYR A 4 2.35 9.03 -9.36
C TYR A 4 2.05 10.41 -8.74
N ALA A 5 1.83 11.43 -9.58
CA ALA A 5 1.56 12.78 -9.11
C ALA A 5 0.18 12.95 -8.45
N SER A 6 -0.70 11.95 -8.63
CA SER A 6 -2.05 11.90 -8.06
C SER A 6 -2.11 11.32 -6.65
N GLN A 7 -1.06 10.58 -6.25
CA GLN A 7 -1.02 9.90 -4.97
C GLN A 7 -1.22 10.87 -3.79
N GLY A 8 -1.96 10.42 -2.78
CA GLY A 8 -2.35 11.23 -1.61
C GLY A 8 -3.43 12.31 -1.85
N LYS A 9 -3.84 12.59 -3.09
CA LYS A 9 -4.85 13.62 -3.38
C LYS A 9 -6.27 13.06 -3.44
N THR A 10 -7.23 13.83 -2.89
CA THR A 10 -8.67 13.59 -3.04
C THR A 10 -9.28 14.63 -3.97
N ARG A 11 -10.21 14.20 -4.82
CA ARG A 11 -10.88 15.02 -5.83
C ARG A 11 -12.38 14.82 -5.70
N ALA A 12 -13.12 15.94 -5.79
CA ALA A 12 -14.57 15.92 -5.81
C ALA A 12 -15.12 15.18 -7.03
N TYR A 13 -14.49 15.38 -8.19
CA TYR A 13 -14.75 14.66 -9.44
C TYR A 13 -13.43 14.14 -10.01
N ASN A 14 -13.35 12.84 -10.25
CA ASN A 14 -12.14 12.15 -10.67
C ASN A 14 -12.29 11.61 -12.09
N VAL A 15 -11.87 12.41 -13.06
CA VAL A 15 -11.77 11.99 -14.46
C VAL A 15 -10.41 11.31 -14.67
N VAL A 16 -10.40 10.06 -15.12
CA VAL A 16 -9.20 9.23 -15.28
C VAL A 16 -9.16 8.58 -16.65
N GLU A 17 -7.95 8.41 -17.19
CA GLU A 17 -7.67 7.65 -18.40
C GLU A 17 -6.74 6.50 -18.03
N LEU A 18 -7.13 5.27 -18.36
CA LEU A 18 -6.49 4.05 -17.83
C LEU A 18 -5.69 3.27 -18.87
N SER A 19 -5.80 3.60 -20.16
CA SER A 19 -5.12 2.90 -21.27
C SER A 19 -3.63 2.65 -21.02
N GLU A 20 -2.91 3.66 -20.53
CA GLU A 20 -1.46 3.62 -20.28
C GLU A 20 -1.07 3.22 -18.86
N SER A 21 -2.03 2.80 -18.02
CA SER A 21 -1.72 2.33 -16.66
C SER A 21 -0.90 1.05 -16.72
N LYS A 22 0.31 1.07 -16.15
CA LYS A 22 1.29 -0.02 -16.29
C LYS A 22 0.88 -1.30 -15.55
N ASN A 23 0.39 -1.16 -14.32
CA ASN A 23 0.08 -2.26 -13.41
C ASN A 23 -1.19 -1.98 -12.58
N PHE A 24 -1.61 -2.94 -11.77
CA PHE A 24 -2.79 -2.81 -10.92
C PHE A 24 -2.68 -1.63 -9.93
N GLN A 25 -1.48 -1.35 -9.41
CA GLN A 25 -1.25 -0.28 -8.44
C GLN A 25 -1.46 1.11 -9.06
N ALA A 26 -1.07 1.30 -10.31
CA ALA A 26 -1.34 2.53 -11.07
C ALA A 26 -2.85 2.75 -11.25
N ILE A 27 -3.59 1.70 -11.64
CA ILE A 27 -5.04 1.72 -11.81
C ILE A 27 -5.72 2.03 -10.46
N TYR A 28 -5.31 1.34 -9.40
CA TYR A 28 -5.83 1.56 -8.05
C TYR A 28 -5.57 3.00 -7.58
N THR A 29 -4.37 3.52 -7.80
CA THR A 29 -4.02 4.90 -7.44
C THR A 29 -4.88 5.90 -8.20
N ALA A 30 -5.04 5.73 -9.51
CA ALA A 30 -5.88 6.61 -10.33
C ALA A 30 -7.36 6.58 -9.89
N LEU A 31 -7.92 5.40 -9.61
CA LEU A 31 -9.33 5.25 -9.23
C LEU A 31 -9.62 5.76 -7.80
N SER A 32 -8.67 5.59 -6.88
CA SER A 32 -8.83 5.95 -5.46
C SER A 32 -8.74 7.45 -5.16
N ARG A 33 -8.75 8.32 -6.18
CA ARG A 33 -8.71 9.78 -5.99
C ARG A 33 -10.09 10.39 -5.73
N SER A 34 -11.18 9.65 -5.94
CA SER A 34 -12.54 10.06 -5.55
C SER A 34 -13.01 9.30 -4.32
N SER A 35 -13.87 9.92 -3.52
CA SER A 35 -14.54 9.28 -2.38
C SER A 35 -15.74 8.41 -2.79
N THR A 36 -16.24 8.54 -4.02
CA THR A 36 -17.44 7.82 -4.50
C THR A 36 -17.29 7.38 -5.95
N ALA A 37 -17.95 6.28 -6.31
CA ALA A 37 -18.00 5.79 -7.69
C ALA A 37 -18.76 6.76 -8.63
N ALA A 38 -19.82 7.40 -8.13
CA ALA A 38 -20.63 8.35 -8.92
C ALA A 38 -19.83 9.55 -9.43
N HIS A 39 -18.75 9.92 -8.72
CA HIS A 39 -17.87 11.02 -9.10
C HIS A 39 -16.57 10.54 -9.78
N THR A 40 -16.47 9.26 -10.15
CA THR A 40 -15.32 8.74 -10.90
C THR A 40 -15.74 8.49 -12.35
N TYR A 41 -15.09 9.20 -13.27
CA TYR A 41 -15.34 9.08 -14.70
C TYR A 41 -14.14 8.45 -15.37
N ILE A 42 -14.34 7.31 -16.03
CA ILE A 42 -13.31 6.64 -16.81
C ILE A 42 -13.47 7.12 -18.26
N LEU A 43 -12.43 7.74 -18.78
CA LEU A 43 -12.32 8.08 -20.20
C LEU A 43 -11.92 6.83 -20.98
N GLY A 44 -12.56 6.65 -22.13
CA GLY A 44 -12.32 5.51 -23.01
C GLY A 44 -12.86 4.17 -22.48
N ASP A 45 -12.60 3.13 -23.24
CA ASP A 45 -13.05 1.78 -22.93
C ASP A 45 -12.07 1.04 -22.03
N LEU A 46 -12.61 0.30 -21.07
CA LEU A 46 -11.84 -0.70 -20.32
C LEU A 46 -11.60 -1.92 -21.21
N ASN A 47 -10.43 -1.98 -21.83
CA ASN A 47 -10.04 -3.17 -22.58
C ASN A 47 -9.74 -4.36 -21.64
N LYS A 48 -9.80 -5.57 -22.19
CA LYS A 48 -9.55 -6.82 -21.44
C LYS A 48 -8.24 -6.78 -20.65
N ARG A 49 -7.18 -6.17 -21.20
CA ARG A 49 -5.88 -6.04 -20.52
C ARG A 49 -5.97 -5.20 -19.25
N GLN A 50 -6.75 -4.13 -19.23
CA GLN A 50 -6.95 -3.33 -18.02
C GLN A 50 -7.81 -4.09 -17.01
N ILE A 51 -8.89 -4.76 -17.46
CA ILE A 51 -9.74 -5.59 -16.60
C ILE A 51 -8.91 -6.70 -15.94
N ASP A 52 -8.08 -7.40 -16.71
CA ASP A 52 -7.20 -8.46 -16.23
C ASP A 52 -6.22 -7.96 -15.15
N LYS A 53 -5.67 -6.75 -15.30
CA LYS A 53 -4.78 -6.16 -14.28
C LYS A 53 -5.50 -5.91 -12.95
N VAL A 54 -6.79 -5.58 -12.97
CA VAL A 54 -7.55 -5.32 -11.73
C VAL A 54 -8.16 -6.61 -11.15
N SER A 55 -8.45 -7.61 -11.99
CA SER A 55 -9.16 -8.83 -11.58
C SER A 55 -8.25 -9.95 -11.07
N GLN A 56 -6.98 -9.97 -11.48
CA GLN A 56 -6.05 -11.06 -11.12
C GLN A 56 -5.50 -10.95 -9.69
N GLY A 57 -5.66 -9.80 -9.03
CA GLY A 57 -5.15 -9.57 -7.68
C GLY A 57 -3.62 -9.63 -7.60
N LEU A 58 -3.09 -9.80 -6.39
CA LEU A 58 -1.66 -10.01 -6.16
C LEU A 58 -1.29 -11.45 -6.52
N THR A 59 -0.11 -11.63 -7.12
CA THR A 59 0.48 -12.97 -7.22
C THR A 59 0.75 -13.54 -5.83
N LYS A 60 0.82 -14.87 -5.70
CA LYS A 60 1.11 -15.53 -4.41
C LYS A 60 2.37 -14.96 -3.74
N LEU A 61 3.44 -14.75 -4.51
CA LEU A 61 4.69 -14.17 -4.00
C LEU A 61 4.49 -12.74 -3.48
N GLN A 62 3.84 -11.87 -4.27
CA GLN A 62 3.56 -10.50 -3.85
C GLN A 62 2.65 -10.43 -2.61
N TYR A 63 1.70 -11.36 -2.50
CA TYR A 63 0.84 -11.46 -1.34
C TYR A 63 1.62 -11.83 -0.08
N GLU A 64 2.50 -12.84 -0.14
CA GLU A 64 3.33 -13.21 1.01
C GLU A 64 4.30 -12.10 1.41
N ASP A 65 4.93 -11.44 0.44
CA ASP A 65 5.82 -10.29 0.70
C ASP A 65 5.05 -9.14 1.37
N TYR A 66 3.87 -8.81 0.85
CA TYR A 66 3.00 -7.77 1.44
C TYR A 66 2.56 -8.15 2.85
N ARG A 67 2.15 -9.41 3.07
CA ARG A 67 1.74 -9.90 4.38
C ARG A 67 2.87 -9.82 5.40
N LEU A 68 4.07 -10.21 5.00
CA LEU A 68 5.27 -10.12 5.84
C LEU A 68 5.57 -8.67 6.21
N GLU A 69 5.53 -7.75 5.25
CA GLU A 69 5.76 -6.33 5.50
C GLU A 69 4.71 -5.74 6.47
N MET A 70 3.43 -6.05 6.29
CA MET A 70 2.37 -5.60 7.20
C MET A 70 2.55 -6.17 8.61
N GLN A 71 2.96 -7.43 8.74
CA GLN A 71 3.26 -8.03 10.04
C GLN A 71 4.44 -7.32 10.72
N GLN A 72 5.50 -7.02 9.96
CA GLN A 72 6.68 -6.32 10.47
C GLN A 72 6.35 -4.89 10.93
N LEU A 73 5.49 -4.17 10.20
CA LEU A 73 5.00 -2.85 10.63
C LEU A 73 4.24 -2.94 11.96
N ASN A 74 3.33 -3.92 12.10
CA ASN A 74 2.63 -4.12 13.38
C ASN A 74 3.59 -4.43 14.53
N THR A 75 4.64 -5.22 14.29
CA THR A 75 5.68 -5.47 15.31
C THR A 75 6.43 -4.20 15.68
N LEU A 76 6.74 -3.32 14.71
CA LEU A 76 7.39 -2.04 14.98
C LEU A 76 6.50 -1.09 15.78
N ASP A 77 5.18 -1.09 15.54
CA ASP A 77 4.23 -0.32 16.33
C ASP A 77 4.20 -0.80 17.79
N LEU A 78 4.21 -2.11 18.03
CA LEU A 78 4.30 -2.69 19.37
C LEU A 78 5.61 -2.30 20.08
N ILE A 79 6.75 -2.42 19.37
CA ILE A 79 8.05 -1.96 19.88
C ILE A 79 7.98 -0.48 20.29
N THR A 80 7.39 0.36 19.44
CA THR A 80 7.25 1.80 19.70
C THR A 80 6.40 2.05 20.95
N ALA A 81 5.32 1.29 21.13
CA ALA A 81 4.48 1.36 22.32
C ALA A 81 5.24 0.94 23.59
N GLU A 82 5.93 -0.21 23.59
CA GLU A 82 6.71 -0.67 24.76
C GLU A 82 7.82 0.31 25.15
N LYS A 83 8.47 0.94 24.16
CA LYS A 83 9.42 2.03 24.39
C LYS A 83 8.76 3.23 25.05
N HIS A 84 7.60 3.65 24.55
CA HIS A 84 6.85 4.77 25.10
C HIS A 84 6.43 4.53 26.56
N TYR A 85 6.03 3.31 26.91
CA TYR A 85 5.64 2.94 28.27
C TYR A 85 6.81 2.59 29.21
N GLY A 86 8.05 2.61 28.71
CA GLY A 86 9.25 2.36 29.51
C GLY A 86 9.50 0.89 29.86
N HIS A 87 8.83 -0.06 29.18
CA HIS A 87 9.06 -1.49 29.35
C HIS A 87 10.21 -2.03 28.49
N TRP A 88 11.02 -1.13 27.91
CA TRP A 88 12.10 -1.51 27.01
C TRP A 88 13.22 -2.24 27.76
N PRO A 89 13.54 -3.49 27.40
CA PRO A 89 14.66 -4.20 28.00
C PRO A 89 15.99 -3.57 27.59
N ASN A 90 16.89 -3.33 28.55
CA ASN A 90 18.25 -2.84 28.27
C ASN A 90 19.09 -3.80 27.41
N SER A 91 18.62 -5.04 27.20
CA SER A 91 19.28 -6.08 26.39
C SER A 91 19.02 -5.95 24.89
N ILE A 92 18.01 -5.19 24.45
CA ILE A 92 17.70 -5.06 23.03
C ILE A 92 18.50 -3.88 22.44
N SER A 93 19.45 -4.20 21.56
CA SER A 93 20.22 -3.20 20.80
C SER A 93 19.31 -2.40 19.88
N GLU A 94 19.35 -1.08 20.01
CA GLU A 94 18.80 -0.19 18.99
C GLU A 94 19.65 -0.31 17.71
N GLY A 95 19.00 -0.38 16.55
CA GLY A 95 19.69 -0.66 15.31
C GLY A 95 18.76 -0.65 14.10
N MET A 96 19.17 -1.31 13.02
CA MET A 96 18.37 -1.44 11.81
C MET A 96 17.08 -2.23 12.07
N ARG A 97 16.07 -2.01 11.22
CA ARG A 97 14.73 -2.62 11.29
C ARG A 97 14.76 -4.13 11.58
N ASN A 98 15.43 -4.90 10.73
CA ASN A 98 15.34 -6.36 10.79
C ASN A 98 16.01 -6.95 12.04
N PRO A 99 17.22 -6.51 12.46
CA PRO A 99 17.79 -6.90 13.76
C PRO A 99 16.87 -6.57 14.95
N LEU A 100 16.24 -5.40 14.94
CA LEU A 100 15.35 -4.95 16.01
C LEU A 100 14.11 -5.83 16.12
N ILE A 101 13.44 -6.08 14.99
CA ILE A 101 12.27 -6.97 14.93
C ILE A 101 12.65 -8.37 15.41
N LYS A 102 13.79 -8.90 14.96
CA LYS A 102 14.27 -10.21 15.36
C LYS A 102 14.50 -10.30 16.87
N ALA A 103 15.19 -9.33 17.46
CA ALA A 103 15.48 -9.30 18.89
C ALA A 103 14.25 -9.07 19.80
N PHE A 104 13.13 -8.62 19.24
CA PHE A 104 11.87 -8.44 19.97
C PHE A 104 10.95 -9.66 19.87
N VAL A 105 11.02 -10.40 18.76
CA VAL A 105 10.20 -11.60 18.52
C VAL A 105 10.84 -12.87 19.09
N ASP A 106 12.17 -12.96 19.05
CA ASP A 106 12.98 -14.05 19.63
C ASP A 106 13.14 -13.91 21.15
#